data_AF-A0A4Y2IMB6-F1
#
_entry.id   AF-A0A4Y2IMB6-F1
#
_cell.length_a   1.000
_cell.length_b   1.000
_cell.length_c   1.000
_cell.angle_alpha   90.00
_cell.angle_beta   90.00
_cell.angle_gamma   90.00
#
_symmetry.space_group_name_H-M   'P 1'
#
loop_
_entity.id
_entity.type
_entity.pdbx_description
1 polymer ?
#
loop_
_entity_poly.entity_id
_entity_poly.type
_entity_poly.pdbx_seq_one_letter_code
_entity_poly.pdbx_strand_id
1 'polypeptide(L)'
;MAKSLADSSRFEQGEANRNEILPLIKCIPSCEDATEWLTCDTEANQLYTDDEIISSVQNKPQDDSELEETDEPKNVVVSHSKVANALEMALRYIEQNENATSTDTMFMRLCL
;
A
#
# COMPACT_ATOMS: atom_id res chain seq x y z
N MET A 1 -35.35 3.46 -20.45
CA MET A 1 -35.65 2.34 -19.51
C MET A 1 -34.50 1.36 -19.30
N ALA A 2 -33.51 1.23 -20.21
CA ALA A 2 -32.42 0.26 -20.02
C ALA A 2 -31.35 0.65 -18.96
N LYS A 3 -31.08 1.95 -18.75
CA LYS A 3 -30.04 2.42 -17.82
C LYS A 3 -30.36 2.11 -16.33
N SER A 4 -31.65 2.13 -15.97
CA SER A 4 -32.13 1.86 -14.60
C SER A 4 -31.98 0.41 -14.14
N LEU A 5 -31.94 -0.57 -15.06
CA LEU A 5 -31.82 -1.99 -14.72
C LEU A 5 -30.37 -2.39 -14.41
N ALA A 6 -29.41 -1.82 -15.13
CA ALA A 6 -27.98 -2.05 -14.89
C ALA A 6 -27.53 -1.50 -13.54
N ASP A 7 -28.00 -0.30 -13.18
CA ASP A 7 -27.70 0.34 -11.90
C ASP A 7 -28.35 -0.41 -10.72
N SER A 8 -29.58 -0.94 -10.90
CA SER A 8 -30.25 -1.76 -9.89
C SER A 8 -29.54 -3.11 -9.66
N SER A 9 -29.06 -3.77 -10.72
CA SER A 9 -28.38 -5.08 -10.59
C SER A 9 -27.00 -5.01 -9.93
N ARG A 10 -26.32 -3.86 -10.05
CA ARG A 10 -24.96 -3.67 -9.48
C ARG A 10 -24.98 -3.32 -8.01
N PHE A 11 -26.00 -2.61 -7.54
CA PHE A 11 -26.19 -2.32 -6.11
C PHE A 11 -26.50 -3.61 -5.33
N GLU A 12 -27.36 -4.48 -5.88
CA GLU A 12 -27.65 -5.82 -5.35
C GLU A 12 -26.38 -6.70 -5.29
N GLN A 13 -25.50 -6.60 -6.29
CA GLN A 13 -24.22 -7.31 -6.30
C GLN A 13 -23.26 -6.81 -5.22
N GLY A 14 -23.21 -5.50 -4.97
CA GLY A 14 -22.40 -4.91 -3.90
C GLY A 14 -22.84 -5.37 -2.50
N GLU A 15 -24.15 -5.45 -2.27
CA GLU A 15 -24.71 -5.94 -1.02
C GLU A 15 -24.49 -7.46 -0.83
N ALA A 16 -24.66 -8.25 -1.89
CA ALA A 16 -24.36 -9.69 -1.88
C ALA A 16 -22.88 -9.95 -1.54
N ASN A 17 -21.95 -9.24 -2.21
CA ASN A 17 -20.52 -9.37 -1.96
C ASN A 17 -20.15 -9.00 -0.51
N ARG A 18 -20.80 -7.97 0.05
CA ARG A 18 -20.59 -7.56 1.45
C ARG A 18 -20.96 -8.68 2.43
N ASN A 19 -22.10 -9.33 2.20
CA ASN A 19 -22.59 -10.42 3.05
C ASN A 19 -21.69 -11.66 3.00
N GLU A 20 -21.01 -11.91 1.88
CA GLU A 20 -20.06 -13.01 1.73
C GLU A 20 -18.67 -12.70 2.33
N ILE A 21 -18.22 -11.45 2.26
CA ILE A 21 -16.87 -11.03 2.68
C ILE A 21 -16.81 -10.72 4.18
N LEU A 22 -17.86 -10.13 4.78
CA LEU A 22 -17.91 -9.78 6.21
C LEU A 22 -17.55 -10.96 7.15
N PRO A 23 -18.09 -12.18 6.95
CA PRO A 23 -17.72 -13.33 7.77
C PRO A 23 -16.23 -13.69 7.67
N LEU A 24 -15.62 -13.54 6.49
CA LEU A 24 -14.21 -13.88 6.26
C LEU A 24 -13.27 -12.90 6.97
N ILE A 25 -13.61 -11.61 6.96
CA ILE A 25 -12.79 -10.58 7.63
C ILE A 25 -12.80 -10.76 9.15
N LYS A 26 -13.94 -11.17 9.73
CA LYS A 26 -14.03 -11.48 11.18
C LYS A 26 -13.10 -12.61 11.63
N CYS A 27 -12.62 -13.44 10.71
CA CYS A 27 -11.66 -14.50 11.02
C CYS A 27 -10.21 -14.00 11.06
N ILE A 28 -9.93 -12.75 10.66
CA ILE A 28 -8.58 -12.19 10.64
C ILE A 28 -8.24 -11.67 12.05
N PRO A 29 -7.21 -12.22 12.74
CA PRO A 29 -6.79 -11.71 14.03
C PRO A 29 -6.38 -10.24 13.93
N SER A 30 -6.78 -9.41 14.91
CA SER A 30 -6.53 -7.96 14.96
C SER A 30 -7.32 -7.09 13.97
N CYS A 31 -8.29 -7.63 13.22
CA CYS A 31 -9.20 -6.82 12.41
C CYS A 31 -10.47 -6.50 13.22
N GLU A 32 -10.50 -5.35 13.87
CA GLU A 32 -11.54 -5.01 14.85
C GLU A 32 -12.82 -4.43 14.20
N ASP A 33 -12.70 -3.74 13.07
CA ASP A 33 -13.85 -3.28 12.31
C ASP A 33 -13.51 -2.96 10.85
N ALA A 34 -14.02 -3.76 9.92
CA ALA A 34 -13.92 -3.52 8.47
C ALA A 34 -15.23 -3.06 7.85
N THR A 35 -16.26 -2.79 8.67
CA THR A 35 -17.57 -2.38 8.19
C THR A 35 -17.50 -1.03 7.49
N GLU A 36 -16.67 -0.10 7.99
CA GLU A 36 -16.41 1.20 7.39
C GLU A 36 -15.97 1.08 5.92
N TRP A 37 -14.99 0.22 5.65
CA TRP A 37 -14.42 -0.03 4.32
C TRP A 37 -15.46 -0.63 3.36
N LEU A 38 -16.36 -1.44 3.89
CA LEU A 38 -17.42 -2.10 3.13
C LEU A 38 -18.67 -1.22 2.94
N THR A 39 -18.73 -0.07 3.60
CA THR A 39 -19.80 0.93 3.43
C THR A 39 -19.40 2.11 2.53
N CYS A 40 -18.10 2.31 2.27
CA CYS A 40 -17.59 3.39 1.42
C CYS A 40 -18.22 3.43 0.01
N ASP A 41 -18.62 2.28 -0.53
CA ASP A 41 -19.20 2.18 -1.87
C ASP A 41 -20.65 2.69 -1.98
N THR A 42 -21.33 2.97 -0.87
CA THR A 42 -22.76 3.34 -0.90
C THR A 42 -23.04 4.84 -1.08
N GLU A 43 -22.10 5.73 -0.74
CA GLU A 43 -22.36 7.18 -0.73
C GLU A 43 -21.33 8.04 -1.48
N ALA A 44 -20.07 7.60 -1.59
CA ALA A 44 -18.98 8.44 -2.12
C ALA A 44 -18.39 7.97 -3.46
N ASN A 45 -18.59 6.71 -3.85
CA ASN A 45 -17.97 6.14 -5.04
C ASN A 45 -18.87 6.29 -6.28
N GLN A 46 -19.13 7.56 -6.68
CA GLN A 46 -19.77 7.82 -7.97
C GLN A 46 -18.84 7.31 -9.07
N LEU A 47 -19.33 6.37 -9.87
CA LEU A 47 -18.55 5.78 -10.95
C LEU A 47 -18.33 6.83 -12.03
N TYR A 48 -17.10 7.29 -12.14
CA TYR A 48 -16.70 8.15 -13.23
C TYR A 48 -16.81 7.43 -14.57
N THR A 49 -17.43 8.09 -15.53
CA THR A 49 -17.34 7.73 -16.94
C THR A 49 -15.95 8.09 -17.46
N ASP A 50 -15.50 7.42 -18.53
CA ASP A 50 -14.19 7.68 -19.14
C ASP A 50 -13.99 9.17 -19.44
N ASP A 51 -15.02 9.87 -19.90
CA ASP A 51 -15.00 11.30 -20.19
C ASP A 51 -14.79 12.16 -18.93
N GLU A 52 -15.39 11.78 -17.79
CA GLU A 52 -15.21 12.48 -16.51
C GLU A 52 -13.82 12.25 -15.92
N ILE A 53 -13.25 11.06 -16.12
CA ILE A 53 -11.86 10.75 -15.74
C ILE A 53 -10.90 11.61 -16.56
N ILE A 54 -11.06 11.62 -17.89
CA ILE A 54 -10.22 12.40 -18.81
C ILE A 54 -10.28 13.90 -18.46
N SER A 55 -11.49 14.42 -18.24
CA SER A 55 -11.71 15.81 -17.84
C SER A 55 -11.04 16.16 -16.50
N SER A 56 -11.12 15.26 -15.51
CA SER A 56 -10.51 15.47 -14.18
C SER A 56 -8.98 15.51 -14.24
N VAL A 57 -8.38 14.72 -15.12
CA VAL A 57 -6.92 14.70 -15.32
C VAL A 57 -6.44 15.92 -16.11
N GLN A 58 -7.20 16.34 -17.12
CA GLN A 58 -6.80 17.44 -18.02
C GLN A 58 -7.05 18.84 -17.45
N ASN A 59 -8.08 19.01 -16.60
CA ASN A 59 -8.46 20.33 -16.08
C ASN A 59 -7.76 20.72 -14.78
N LYS A 60 -6.84 19.90 -14.26
CA LYS A 60 -6.08 20.28 -13.08
C LYS A 60 -5.08 21.37 -13.49
N PRO A 61 -5.11 22.58 -12.90
CA PRO A 61 -4.06 23.55 -13.14
C PRO A 61 -2.73 22.87 -12.79
N GLN A 62 -1.75 22.98 -13.69
CA GLN A 62 -0.37 22.66 -13.35
C GLN A 62 -0.01 23.57 -12.18
N ASP A 63 -0.04 23.02 -10.99
CA ASP A 63 0.62 23.60 -9.84
C ASP A 63 2.11 23.37 -10.05
N ASP A 64 2.70 24.15 -10.96
CA ASP A 64 4.15 24.20 -11.22
C ASP A 64 4.88 24.93 -10.08
N SER A 65 4.22 25.11 -8.93
CA SER A 65 4.89 25.41 -7.68
C SER A 65 5.58 24.14 -7.17
N GLU A 66 6.56 23.65 -7.94
CA GLU A 66 7.67 22.91 -7.37
C GLU A 66 8.28 23.83 -6.32
N LEU A 67 7.86 23.63 -5.07
CA LEU A 67 8.67 23.99 -3.94
C LEU A 67 10.04 23.39 -4.22
N GLU A 68 11.03 24.22 -4.54
CA GLU A 68 12.43 23.87 -4.41
C GLU A 68 12.63 23.50 -2.93
N GLU A 69 12.39 22.24 -2.58
CA GLU A 69 13.00 21.61 -1.42
C GLU A 69 14.50 21.52 -1.74
N THR A 70 15.19 22.65 -1.64
CA THR A 70 16.64 22.64 -1.44
C THR A 70 16.92 22.17 -0.02
N ASP A 71 16.63 20.90 0.23
CA ASP A 71 17.39 20.10 1.17
C ASP A 71 18.08 19.04 0.32
N GLU A 72 19.09 19.47 -0.45
CA GLU A 72 19.92 18.56 -1.24
C GLU A 72 20.47 17.52 -0.26
N PRO A 73 19.96 16.27 -0.27
CA PRO A 73 20.46 15.29 0.66
C PRO A 73 21.92 15.13 0.29
N LYS A 74 22.83 15.36 1.24
CA LYS A 74 24.26 15.10 1.04
C LYS A 74 24.38 13.69 0.51
N ASN A 75 24.55 13.60 -0.80
CA ASN A 75 24.63 12.38 -1.56
C ASN A 75 26.00 11.79 -1.26
N VAL A 76 26.13 11.18 -0.09
CA VAL A 76 27.23 10.27 0.17
C VAL A 76 26.92 9.03 -0.65
N VAL A 77 27.38 9.01 -1.90
CA VAL A 77 27.36 7.80 -2.73
C VAL A 77 28.21 6.76 -2.00
N VAL A 78 27.56 5.87 -1.25
CA VAL A 78 28.23 4.71 -0.66
C VAL A 78 28.39 3.66 -1.74
N SER A 79 29.61 3.17 -1.97
CA SER A 79 29.83 2.10 -2.94
C SER A 79 29.15 0.81 -2.50
N HIS A 80 28.66 0.01 -3.45
CA HIS A 80 28.10 -1.31 -3.16
C HIS A 80 29.06 -2.19 -2.35
N SER A 81 30.37 -2.11 -2.64
CA SER A 81 31.40 -2.83 -1.88
C SER A 81 31.46 -2.41 -0.41
N LYS A 82 31.25 -1.13 -0.12
CA LYS A 82 31.26 -0.59 1.24
C LYS A 82 30.01 -0.99 2.01
N VAL A 83 28.85 -1.01 1.34
CA VAL A 83 27.61 -1.54 1.91
C VAL A 83 27.73 -3.03 2.20
N ALA A 84 28.19 -3.82 1.24
CA ALA A 84 28.37 -5.27 1.40
C ALA A 84 29.35 -5.62 2.53
N ASN A 85 30.48 -4.90 2.61
CA ASN A 85 31.45 -5.10 3.68
C ASN A 85 30.88 -4.76 5.07
N ALA A 86 30.08 -3.68 5.18
CA ALA A 86 29.42 -3.32 6.43
C ALA A 86 28.39 -4.37 6.86
N LEU A 87 27.60 -4.90 5.91
CA LEU A 87 26.64 -5.97 6.16
C LEU A 87 27.34 -7.28 6.59
N GLU A 88 28.46 -7.64 5.97
CA GLU A 88 29.25 -8.81 6.35
C GLU A 88 29.82 -8.66 7.77
N MET A 89 30.30 -7.47 8.14
CA MET A 89 30.76 -7.18 9.50
C MET A 89 29.62 -7.30 10.53
N ALA A 90 28.43 -6.79 10.21
CA ALA A 90 27.26 -6.89 11.07
C ALA A 90 26.81 -8.35 11.25
N LEU A 91 26.81 -9.15 10.18
CA LEU A 91 26.50 -10.57 10.26
C LEU A 91 27.49 -11.30 11.17
N ARG A 92 28.80 -11.06 11.02
CA ARG A 92 29.84 -11.67 11.86
C ARG A 92 29.68 -11.31 13.34
N TYR A 93 29.29 -10.07 13.63
CA TYR A 93 28.99 -9.63 14.99
C TYR A 93 27.80 -10.39 15.60
N ILE A 94 26.74 -10.61 14.82
CA ILE A 94 25.56 -11.36 15.25
C ILE A 94 25.89 -12.84 15.44
N GLU A 95 26.68 -13.45 14.55
CA GLU A 95 27.10 -14.85 14.67
C GLU A 95 27.97 -15.12 15.91
N GLN A 96 28.69 -14.11 16.40
CA GLN A 96 29.51 -14.20 17.62
C GLN A 96 28.73 -13.91 18.90
N ASN A 97 27.51 -13.38 18.79
CA ASN A 97 26.71 -13.00 19.95
C ASN A 97 25.99 -14.23 20.53
N GLU A 98 26.30 -14.59 21.78
CA GLU A 98 25.70 -15.72 22.49
C GLU A 98 24.18 -15.60 22.67
N ASN A 99 23.65 -14.37 22.62
CA ASN A 99 22.22 -14.08 22.73
C ASN A 99 21.51 -14.01 21.38
N ALA A 100 22.22 -14.09 20.25
CA ALA A 100 21.62 -14.05 18.93
C ALA A 100 20.89 -15.36 18.63
N THR A 101 19.68 -15.23 18.09
CA THR A 101 18.89 -16.36 17.64
C THR A 101 19.24 -16.72 16.19
N SER A 102 18.86 -17.93 15.77
CA SER A 102 19.00 -18.34 14.37
C SER A 102 18.25 -17.40 13.41
N THR A 103 17.13 -16.83 13.85
CA THR A 103 16.34 -15.86 13.08
C THR A 103 17.12 -14.59 12.78
N ASP A 104 17.87 -14.06 13.76
CA ASP A 104 18.70 -12.85 13.58
C ASP A 104 19.76 -13.04 12.50
N THR A 105 20.35 -14.24 12.48
CA THR A 105 21.35 -14.62 11.46
C THR A 105 20.71 -14.82 10.09
N MET A 106 19.54 -15.48 10.00
CA MET A 106 18.83 -15.68 8.74
C MET A 106 18.38 -14.36 8.11
N PHE A 107 17.89 -13.41 8.92
CA PHE A 107 17.44 -12.11 8.45
C PHE A 107 18.58 -11.30 7.84
N MET A 108 19.75 -11.28 8.49
CA MET A 108 20.92 -10.60 7.97
C MET A 108 21.49 -11.23 6.69
N ARG A 109 21.40 -12.55 6.55
CA ARG A 109 21.81 -13.26 5.33
C ARG A 109 20.89 -12.98 4.14
N LEU A 110 19.64 -12.59 4.36
CA LEU A 110 18.73 -12.17 3.30
C LEU A 110 19.11 -10.79 2.72
N CYS A 111 19.82 -9.97 3.49
CA CYS A 111 20.26 -8.64 3.07
C CYS A 111 21.60 -8.65 2.31
N LEU A 112 22.29 -9.79 2.23
CA LEU A 112 23.56 -9.98 1.52
C LEU A 112 23.32 -10.63 0.16
#